data_AF-A0A7K4AQL6-F1
#
_entry.id   AF-A0A7K4AQL6-F1
#
_cell.length_a   1.000
_cell.length_b   1.000
_cell.length_c   1.000
_cell.angle_alpha   90.00
_cell.angle_beta   90.00
_cell.angle_gamma   90.00
#
_symmetry.space_group_name_H-M   'P 1'
#
loop_
_entity.id
_entity.type
_entity.pdbx_description
1 polymer ?
#
loop_
_entity_poly.entity_id
_entity_poly.type
_entity_poly.pdbx_seq_one_letter_code
_entity_poly.pdbx_strand_id
1 'polypeptide(L)'
;MSCRTMDRDRKILLLLIFTSLIVPAILIVAMFTWAMDAIDIEIQALFLCIMVPIIALSAYMWATGKGAMLIAGYNTSPRSVRDMYDSRALAKYTGKVVTISMVIMLLAMESIFIFRKMIVFWALLIASIVILMAGILYMNKSKRFLKEGVTSAEPLMTPEDRKLNRNVTIVGLVVTAIIIIAVIAFMGSGSVSVTLGDDDLQVKAPLANVDVPYQDIESVEYRENFDTGRRIGGFGGTEICSGNFQNDEFGKYKLASHTSVPDHIIVHYSGGVLAFNLDTAENTQQTYEELLSRVSYDGAR
;
A
#
# COMPACT_ATOMS: atom_id res chain seq x y z
N MET A 1 -27.74 31.59 -9.35
CA MET A 1 -26.47 30.95 -9.78
C MET A 1 -26.17 31.43 -11.18
N SER A 2 -25.07 32.15 -11.42
CA SER A 2 -24.80 32.80 -12.72
C SER A 2 -24.39 31.78 -13.79
N CYS A 3 -24.83 31.94 -15.04
CA CYS A 3 -24.50 31.09 -16.19
C CYS A 3 -22.98 30.77 -16.28
N ARG A 4 -22.14 31.75 -15.94
CA ARG A 4 -20.66 31.63 -15.90
C ARG A 4 -20.14 30.61 -14.88
N THR A 5 -20.79 30.48 -13.72
CA THR A 5 -20.41 29.50 -12.69
C THR A 5 -20.81 28.08 -13.07
N MET A 6 -21.93 27.92 -13.77
CA MET A 6 -22.39 26.63 -14.29
C MET A 6 -21.47 26.12 -15.39
N ASP A 7 -21.05 26.99 -16.31
CA ASP A 7 -20.10 26.66 -17.37
C ASP A 7 -18.73 26.26 -16.82
N ARG A 8 -18.20 27.00 -15.83
CA ARG A 8 -16.94 26.66 -15.14
C ARG A 8 -17.01 25.28 -14.48
N ASP A 9 -18.05 25.02 -13.68
CA ASP A 9 -18.15 23.76 -12.95
C ASP A 9 -18.30 22.57 -13.90
N ARG A 10 -18.98 22.74 -15.05
CA ARG A 10 -19.08 21.74 -16.11
C ARG A 10 -17.71 21.47 -16.75
N LYS A 11 -16.92 22.52 -17.05
CA LYS A 11 -15.56 22.38 -17.59
C LYS A 11 -14.64 21.63 -16.61
N ILE A 12 -14.71 21.95 -15.32
CA ILE A 12 -13.95 21.25 -14.28
C ILE A 12 -14.36 19.77 -14.22
N LEU A 13 -15.66 19.47 -14.23
CA LEU A 13 -16.13 18.09 -14.19
C LEU A 13 -15.65 17.29 -15.41
N LEU A 14 -15.78 17.86 -16.61
CA LEU A 14 -15.32 17.21 -17.85
C LEU A 14 -13.80 16.97 -17.83
N LEU A 15 -13.02 17.94 -17.37
CA LEU A 15 -11.58 17.79 -17.20
C LEU A 15 -11.26 16.63 -16.25
N LEU A 16 -11.93 16.56 -15.09
CA LEU A 16 -11.67 15.54 -14.08
C LEU A 16 -12.04 14.13 -14.56
N ILE A 17 -13.15 14.00 -15.29
CA ILE A 17 -13.55 12.73 -15.93
C ILE A 17 -12.48 12.30 -16.94
N PHE A 18 -12.05 13.21 -17.81
CA PHE A 18 -11.03 12.92 -18.81
C PHE A 18 -9.70 12.51 -18.17
N THR A 19 -9.24 13.24 -17.15
CA THR A 19 -8.04 12.87 -16.40
C THR A 19 -8.19 11.52 -15.69
N SER A 20 -9.40 11.19 -15.20
CA SER A 20 -9.62 9.93 -14.49
C SER A 20 -9.55 8.70 -15.38
N LEU A 21 -9.70 8.87 -16.69
CA LEU A 21 -9.55 7.79 -17.68
C LEU A 21 -8.12 7.75 -18.23
N ILE A 22 -7.53 8.92 -18.49
CA ILE A 22 -6.24 9.01 -19.18
C ILE A 22 -5.05 8.75 -18.26
N VAL A 23 -5.08 9.24 -17.02
CA VAL A 23 -3.96 9.04 -16.09
C VAL A 23 -3.72 7.54 -15.83
N PRO A 24 -4.75 6.72 -15.51
CA PRO A 24 -4.55 5.28 -15.41
C PRO A 24 -3.98 4.66 -16.68
N ALA A 25 -4.53 5.01 -17.85
CA ALA A 25 -4.07 4.46 -19.12
C ALA A 25 -2.59 4.80 -19.40
N ILE A 26 -2.16 6.04 -19.14
CA ILE A 26 -0.76 6.45 -19.32
C ILE A 26 0.17 5.66 -18.39
N LEU A 27 -0.19 5.54 -17.10
CA LEU A 27 0.63 4.81 -16.12
C LEU A 27 0.73 3.32 -16.48
N ILE A 28 -0.38 2.70 -16.87
CA ILE A 28 -0.42 1.31 -17.33
C ILE A 28 0.47 1.12 -18.58
N VAL A 29 0.35 2.01 -19.58
CA VAL A 29 1.20 1.94 -20.79
C VAL A 29 2.68 2.13 -20.43
N ALA A 30 3.00 3.04 -19.51
CA ALA A 30 4.37 3.22 -19.04
C ALA A 30 4.93 1.94 -18.39
N MET A 31 4.13 1.20 -17.62
CA MET A 31 4.55 -0.08 -17.04
C MET A 31 4.90 -1.13 -18.10
N PHE A 32 4.15 -1.21 -19.20
CA PHE A 32 4.51 -2.07 -20.34
C PHE A 32 5.87 -1.67 -20.95
N THR A 33 6.15 -0.37 -21.04
CA THR A 33 7.45 0.12 -21.55
C THR A 33 8.63 -0.18 -20.61
N TRP A 34 8.36 -0.41 -19.32
CA TRP A 34 9.36 -0.80 -18.33
C TRP A 34 9.46 -2.32 -18.15
N ALA A 35 8.88 -3.09 -19.06
CA ALA A 35 8.87 -4.55 -19.03
C ALA A 35 8.39 -5.14 -17.69
N MET A 36 7.42 -4.47 -17.05
CA MET A 36 6.79 -4.95 -15.83
C MET A 36 6.01 -6.24 -16.07
N ASP A 37 5.91 -7.05 -15.04
CA ASP A 37 5.16 -8.31 -15.11
C ASP A 37 3.65 -8.10 -15.24
N ALA A 38 2.99 -9.03 -15.94
CA ALA A 38 1.55 -8.97 -16.18
C ALA A 38 0.73 -8.85 -14.88
N ILE A 39 1.12 -9.60 -13.84
CA ILE A 39 0.45 -9.56 -12.53
C ILE A 39 0.59 -8.17 -11.88
N ASP A 40 1.78 -7.57 -11.92
CA ASP A 40 2.01 -6.23 -11.39
C ASP A 40 1.19 -5.18 -12.13
N ILE A 41 1.11 -5.30 -13.46
CA ILE A 41 0.30 -4.42 -14.31
C ILE A 41 -1.18 -4.57 -13.97
N GLU A 42 -1.69 -5.79 -13.81
CA GLU A 42 -3.09 -6.06 -13.47
C GLU A 42 -3.45 -5.49 -12.09
N ILE A 43 -2.61 -5.74 -11.08
CA ILE A 43 -2.82 -5.23 -9.72
C ILE A 43 -2.80 -3.70 -9.73
N GLN A 44 -1.82 -3.08 -10.41
CA GLN A 44 -1.74 -1.63 -10.48
C GLN A 44 -2.91 -1.02 -11.25
N ALA A 45 -3.35 -1.64 -12.35
CA ALA A 45 -4.51 -1.21 -13.11
C ALA A 45 -5.78 -1.20 -12.24
N LEU A 46 -5.99 -2.23 -11.42
CA LEU A 46 -7.11 -2.28 -10.48
C LEU A 46 -7.07 -1.11 -9.49
N PHE A 47 -5.92 -0.86 -8.86
CA PHE A 47 -5.78 0.25 -7.92
C PHE A 47 -5.99 1.61 -8.58
N LEU A 48 -5.40 1.85 -9.75
CA LEU A 48 -5.58 3.11 -10.49
C LEU A 48 -7.04 3.34 -10.87
N CYS A 49 -7.75 2.30 -11.33
CA CYS A 49 -9.17 2.38 -11.66
C CYS A 49 -10.06 2.70 -10.46
N ILE A 50 -9.63 2.40 -9.23
CA ILE A 50 -10.37 2.72 -8.01
C ILE A 50 -9.97 4.11 -7.49
N MET A 51 -8.67 4.38 -7.38
CA MET A 51 -8.15 5.56 -6.72
C MET A 51 -8.34 6.84 -7.53
N VAL A 52 -8.09 6.80 -8.84
CA VAL A 52 -8.12 8.02 -9.67
C VAL A 52 -9.54 8.61 -9.76
N PRO A 53 -10.62 7.82 -9.92
CA PRO A 53 -11.98 8.37 -9.82
C PRO A 53 -12.31 8.99 -8.46
N ILE A 54 -11.82 8.43 -7.35
CA ILE A 54 -12.00 9.01 -6.02
C ILE A 54 -11.23 10.33 -5.88
N ILE A 55 -10.01 10.40 -6.40
CA ILE A 55 -9.23 11.64 -6.47
C ILE A 55 -9.96 12.68 -7.31
N ALA A 56 -10.46 12.31 -8.48
CA ALA A 56 -11.19 13.21 -9.38
C ALA A 56 -12.47 13.74 -8.72
N LEU A 57 -13.27 12.87 -8.10
CA LEU A 57 -14.50 13.23 -7.40
C LEU A 57 -14.23 14.15 -6.20
N SER A 58 -13.23 13.83 -5.38
CA SER A 58 -12.85 14.68 -4.24
C SER A 58 -12.28 16.03 -4.67
N ALA A 59 -11.50 16.07 -5.76
CA ALA A 59 -10.99 17.31 -6.33
C ALA A 59 -12.12 18.18 -6.88
N TYR A 60 -13.16 17.57 -7.47
CA TYR A 60 -14.39 18.27 -7.86
C TYR A 60 -15.09 18.91 -6.65
N MET A 61 -15.24 18.16 -5.56
CA MET A 61 -15.82 18.67 -4.31
C MET A 61 -14.98 19.84 -3.76
N TRP A 62 -13.66 19.73 -3.78
CA TRP A 62 -12.76 20.81 -3.35
C TRP A 62 -12.93 22.07 -4.20
N ALA A 63 -12.93 21.94 -5.53
CA ALA A 63 -13.01 23.08 -6.44
C ALA A 63 -14.37 23.80 -6.37
N THR A 64 -15.45 23.03 -6.30
CA THR A 64 -16.81 23.57 -6.47
C THR A 64 -17.59 23.72 -5.16
N GLY A 65 -17.23 22.95 -4.14
CA GLY A 65 -18.02 22.79 -2.91
C GLY A 65 -19.37 22.09 -3.14
N LYS A 66 -19.50 21.33 -4.23
CA LYS A 66 -20.64 20.44 -4.47
C LYS A 66 -20.32 19.04 -3.98
N GLY A 67 -21.33 18.20 -3.83
CA GLY A 67 -21.16 16.79 -3.43
C GLY A 67 -21.20 16.52 -1.93
N ALA A 68 -21.71 17.45 -1.10
CA ALA A 68 -21.88 17.22 0.34
C ALA A 68 -22.71 15.97 0.67
N MET A 69 -23.63 15.57 -0.22
CA MET A 69 -24.43 14.35 -0.11
C MET A 69 -23.61 13.05 -0.20
N LEU A 70 -22.35 13.11 -0.63
CA LEU A 70 -21.44 11.96 -0.64
C LEU A 70 -20.75 11.77 0.72
N ILE A 71 -20.88 12.74 1.63
CA ILE A 71 -20.26 12.70 2.94
C ILE A 71 -21.15 11.86 3.86
N ALA A 72 -20.62 10.72 4.30
CA ALA A 72 -21.26 9.89 5.31
C ALA A 72 -21.54 10.71 6.58
N GLY A 73 -22.70 10.48 7.21
CA GLY A 73 -23.21 11.32 8.31
C GLY A 73 -24.00 12.53 7.82
N TYR A 74 -23.51 13.28 6.82
CA TYR A 74 -24.29 14.39 6.22
C TYR A 74 -25.47 13.85 5.41
N ASN A 75 -25.25 12.83 4.57
CA ASN A 75 -26.30 12.23 3.73
C ASN A 75 -27.45 11.63 4.56
N THR A 76 -27.10 11.01 5.68
CA THR A 76 -28.02 10.29 6.57
C THR A 76 -28.70 11.19 7.60
N SER A 77 -28.25 12.45 7.74
CA SER A 77 -28.87 13.40 8.68
C SER A 77 -30.22 13.92 8.16
N PRO A 78 -31.19 14.19 9.07
CA PRO A 78 -32.44 14.84 8.70
C PRO A 78 -32.23 16.17 7.98
N ARG A 79 -33.18 16.58 7.12
CA ARG A 79 -33.07 17.83 6.35
C ARG A 79 -32.88 19.05 7.25
N SER A 80 -33.64 19.12 8.34
CA SER A 80 -33.53 20.18 9.36
C SER A 80 -32.13 20.30 9.97
N VAL A 81 -31.43 19.18 10.13
CA VAL A 81 -30.04 19.15 10.59
C VAL A 81 -29.10 19.64 9.50
N ARG A 82 -29.25 19.15 8.27
CA ARG A 82 -28.39 19.50 7.13
C ARG A 82 -28.43 20.99 6.79
N ASP A 83 -29.58 21.64 6.98
CA ASP A 83 -29.78 23.06 6.67
C ASP A 83 -29.03 23.99 7.63
N MET A 84 -28.62 23.50 8.81
CA MET A 84 -27.78 24.24 9.77
C MET A 84 -26.31 24.29 9.35
N TYR A 85 -25.86 23.40 8.48
CA TYR A 85 -24.46 23.34 8.05
C TYR A 85 -24.24 24.13 6.75
N ASP A 86 -23.07 24.73 6.62
CA ASP A 86 -22.54 25.18 5.33
C ASP A 86 -22.05 23.96 4.55
N SER A 87 -22.96 23.37 3.77
CA SER A 87 -22.69 22.22 2.90
C SER A 87 -21.55 22.49 1.92
N ARG A 88 -21.39 23.74 1.48
CA ARG A 88 -20.35 24.12 0.51
C ARG A 88 -18.98 24.10 1.18
N ALA A 89 -18.85 24.73 2.35
CA ALA A 89 -17.59 24.71 3.10
C ALA A 89 -17.21 23.29 3.53
N LEU A 90 -18.19 22.50 3.98
CA LEU A 90 -18.00 21.10 4.34
C LEU A 90 -17.49 20.28 3.13
N ALA A 91 -18.19 20.36 1.98
CA ALA A 91 -17.77 19.67 0.76
C ALA A 91 -16.38 20.07 0.29
N LYS A 92 -16.03 21.36 0.34
CA LYS A 92 -14.69 21.82 -0.03
C LYS A 92 -13.61 21.23 0.86
N TYR A 93 -13.86 21.21 2.17
CA TYR A 93 -12.90 20.68 3.13
C TYR A 93 -12.73 19.17 2.98
N THR A 94 -13.83 18.41 2.91
CA THR A 94 -13.78 16.97 2.70
C THR A 94 -13.09 16.62 1.39
N GLY A 95 -13.44 17.32 0.31
CA GLY A 95 -12.76 17.19 -0.98
C GLY A 95 -11.25 17.39 -0.85
N LYS A 96 -10.81 18.48 -0.21
CA LYS A 96 -9.39 18.77 0.02
C LYS A 96 -8.68 17.65 0.77
N VAL A 97 -9.22 17.20 1.89
CA VAL A 97 -8.60 16.15 2.72
C VAL A 97 -8.48 14.85 1.93
N VAL A 98 -9.56 14.40 1.30
CA VAL A 98 -9.59 13.13 0.54
C VAL A 98 -8.67 13.20 -0.68
N THR A 99 -8.65 14.32 -1.40
CA THR A 99 -7.73 14.50 -2.54
C THR A 99 -6.28 14.40 -2.09
N ILE A 100 -5.89 15.14 -1.04
CA ILE A 100 -4.50 15.14 -0.56
C ILE A 100 -4.10 13.75 -0.06
N SER A 101 -4.94 13.10 0.76
CA SER A 101 -4.62 11.77 1.28
C SER A 101 -4.53 10.73 0.16
N MET A 102 -5.43 10.76 -0.82
CA MET A 102 -5.43 9.79 -1.92
C MET A 102 -4.30 10.01 -2.91
N VAL A 103 -3.88 11.26 -3.15
CA VAL A 103 -2.67 11.54 -3.94
C VAL A 103 -1.43 11.01 -3.25
N ILE A 104 -1.30 11.19 -1.93
CA ILE A 104 -0.17 10.63 -1.16
C ILE A 104 -0.20 9.09 -1.19
N MET A 105 -1.38 8.49 -1.04
CA MET A 105 -1.55 7.03 -1.17
C MET A 105 -1.16 6.53 -2.57
N LEU A 106 -1.52 7.26 -3.62
CA LEU A 106 -1.13 6.91 -4.99
C LEU A 106 0.39 6.96 -5.14
N LEU A 107 1.05 8.00 -4.63
CA LEU A 107 2.50 8.08 -4.61
C LEU A 107 3.14 6.96 -3.78
N ALA A 108 2.51 6.53 -2.69
CA ALA A 108 2.94 5.36 -1.93
C ALA A 108 2.95 4.14 -2.86
N MET A 109 1.87 3.87 -3.58
CA MET A 109 1.79 2.74 -4.50
C MET A 109 2.87 2.80 -5.59
N GLU A 110 3.05 3.94 -6.25
CA GLU A 110 4.09 4.10 -7.27
C GLU A 110 5.50 3.87 -6.73
N SER A 111 5.74 4.22 -5.45
CA SER A 111 7.04 4.04 -4.81
C SER A 111 7.49 2.57 -4.74
N ILE A 112 6.55 1.61 -4.78
CA ILE A 112 6.86 0.17 -4.83
C ILE A 112 7.63 -0.20 -6.10
N PHE A 113 7.27 0.43 -7.23
CA PHE A 113 7.88 0.15 -8.52
C PHE A 113 9.13 0.99 -8.79
N ILE A 114 9.19 2.18 -8.18
CA ILE A 114 10.29 3.13 -8.39
C ILE A 114 11.48 2.82 -7.47
N PHE A 115 11.24 2.43 -6.21
CA PHE A 115 12.29 2.22 -5.22
C PHE A 115 12.43 0.76 -4.82
N ARG A 116 13.68 0.29 -4.64
CA ARG A 116 13.96 -1.08 -4.17
C ARG A 116 13.55 -1.30 -2.71
N LYS A 117 13.61 -0.26 -1.87
CA LYS A 117 13.30 -0.32 -0.44
C LYS A 117 11.87 0.16 -0.16
N MET A 118 11.18 -0.53 0.74
CA MET A 118 9.78 -0.24 1.10
C MET A 118 9.58 0.95 2.04
N ILE A 119 10.65 1.57 2.53
CA ILE A 119 10.56 2.66 3.51
C ILE A 119 9.74 3.85 2.99
N VAL A 120 9.85 4.17 1.70
CA VAL A 120 9.11 5.27 1.07
C VAL A 120 7.62 4.93 1.00
N PHE A 121 7.29 3.70 0.58
CA PHE A 121 5.91 3.20 0.57
C PHE A 121 5.27 3.32 1.95
N TRP A 122 5.93 2.79 2.98
CA TRP A 122 5.42 2.80 4.35
C TRP A 122 5.26 4.21 4.91
N ALA A 123 6.24 5.09 4.69
CA ALA A 123 6.16 6.48 5.13
C ALA A 123 4.97 7.23 4.50
N LEU A 124 4.77 7.07 3.19
CA LEU A 124 3.66 7.71 2.47
C LEU A 124 2.31 7.10 2.86
N LEU A 125 2.23 5.78 3.04
CA LEU A 125 1.03 5.09 3.53
C LEU A 125 0.60 5.66 4.89
N ILE A 126 1.52 5.73 5.85
CA ILE A 126 1.23 6.28 7.19
C ILE A 126 0.82 7.75 7.09
N ALA A 127 1.55 8.56 6.31
CA ALA A 127 1.22 9.97 6.12
C ALA A 127 -0.20 10.17 5.55
N SER A 128 -0.60 9.35 4.57
CA SER A 128 -1.95 9.40 3.98
C SER A 128 -3.05 9.10 5.01
N ILE A 129 -2.85 8.07 5.84
CA ILE A 129 -3.78 7.67 6.89
C ILE A 129 -3.87 8.77 7.96
N VAL A 130 -2.74 9.30 8.41
CA VAL A 130 -2.70 10.37 9.43
C VAL A 130 -3.40 11.64 8.94
N ILE A 131 -3.19 12.05 7.69
CA ILE A 131 -3.85 13.23 7.11
C ILE A 131 -5.36 13.01 7.03
N LEU A 132 -5.80 11.84 6.56
CA LEU A 132 -7.22 11.50 6.49
C LEU A 132 -7.85 11.53 7.88
N MET A 133 -7.17 10.98 8.88
CA MET A 133 -7.63 10.95 10.27
C MET A 133 -7.70 12.32 10.92
N ALA A 134 -6.66 13.14 10.76
CA ALA A 134 -6.66 14.52 11.22
C ALA A 134 -7.80 15.32 10.58
N GLY A 135 -8.08 15.06 9.30
CA GLY A 135 -9.20 15.66 8.58
C GLY A 135 -10.57 15.24 9.13
N ILE A 136 -10.78 13.95 9.40
CA ILE A 136 -12.02 13.44 10.01
C ILE A 136 -12.23 14.04 11.41
N LEU A 137 -11.20 14.03 12.24
CA LEU A 137 -11.23 14.64 13.58
C LEU A 137 -11.57 16.11 13.54
N TYR A 138 -11.04 16.83 12.55
CA TYR A 138 -11.34 18.24 12.33
C TYR A 138 -12.80 18.48 11.90
N MET A 139 -13.34 17.63 11.01
CA MET A 139 -14.74 17.71 10.58
C MET A 139 -15.73 17.47 11.72
N ASN A 140 -15.39 16.54 12.61
CA ASN A 140 -16.25 16.18 13.74
C ASN A 140 -16.28 17.22 14.86
N LYS A 141 -15.53 18.33 14.75
CA LYS A 141 -15.68 19.47 15.67
C LYS A 141 -16.99 20.21 15.34
N SER A 142 -18.00 19.98 16.18
CA SER A 142 -19.42 20.32 15.97
C SER A 142 -19.74 21.75 15.52
N LYS A 143 -18.85 22.72 15.79
CA LYS A 143 -19.06 24.14 15.45
C LYS A 143 -18.47 24.56 14.10
N ARG A 144 -17.61 23.75 13.46
CA ARG A 144 -16.73 24.25 12.40
C ARG A 144 -17.44 24.58 11.09
N PHE A 145 -18.47 23.81 10.75
CA PHE A 145 -19.20 23.93 9.50
C PHE A 145 -20.65 24.36 9.70
N LEU A 146 -21.00 24.91 10.87
CA LEU A 146 -22.29 25.53 11.10
C LEU A 146 -22.38 26.86 10.35
N LYS A 147 -23.58 27.20 9.88
CA LYS A 147 -23.86 28.53 9.33
C LYS A 147 -23.76 29.58 10.43
N GLU A 148 -23.47 30.81 10.03
CA GLU A 148 -23.41 31.95 10.95
C GLU A 148 -24.73 32.11 11.72
N GLY A 149 -24.63 32.38 13.03
CA GLY A 149 -25.78 32.45 13.93
C GLY A 149 -26.27 31.11 14.49
N VAL A 150 -25.78 29.97 14.00
CA VAL A 150 -26.12 28.65 14.54
C VAL A 150 -25.04 28.20 15.53
N THR A 151 -25.41 28.08 16.81
CA THR A 151 -24.47 27.73 17.90
C THR A 151 -24.30 26.22 18.08
N SER A 152 -25.33 25.43 17.75
CA SER A 152 -25.27 23.97 17.71
C SER A 152 -26.41 23.37 16.89
N ALA A 153 -26.14 22.21 16.28
CA ALA A 153 -27.16 21.36 15.67
C ALA A 153 -27.85 20.41 16.67
N GLU A 154 -27.35 20.40 17.91
CA GLU A 154 -27.72 19.48 18.99
C GLU A 154 -29.19 19.52 19.44
N PRO A 155 -29.92 20.67 19.43
CA PRO A 155 -31.32 20.71 19.86
C PRO A 155 -32.28 19.98 18.92
N LEU A 156 -31.88 19.77 17.66
CA LEU A 156 -32.66 19.05 16.65
C LEU A 156 -32.26 17.57 16.51
N MET A 157 -31.25 17.13 17.27
CA MET A 157 -30.84 15.74 17.35
C MET A 157 -31.47 15.08 18.58
N THR A 158 -32.02 13.88 18.41
CA THR A 158 -32.48 13.12 19.57
C THR A 158 -31.29 12.72 20.45
N PRO A 159 -31.51 12.46 21.76
CA PRO A 159 -30.46 11.91 22.63
C PRO A 159 -29.83 10.63 22.07
N GLU A 160 -30.64 9.80 21.39
CA GLU A 160 -30.18 8.59 20.71
C GLU A 160 -29.28 8.90 19.51
N ASP A 161 -29.64 9.87 18.66
CA ASP A 161 -28.79 10.30 17.53
C ASP A 161 -27.43 10.83 18.01
N ARG A 162 -27.42 11.55 19.14
CA ARG A 162 -26.20 12.09 19.73
C ARG A 162 -25.30 10.98 20.27
N LYS A 163 -25.89 10.00 20.95
CA LYS A 163 -25.19 8.82 21.46
C LYS A 163 -24.64 7.98 20.30
N LEU A 164 -25.44 7.78 19.25
CA LEU A 164 -25.04 7.07 18.04
C LEU A 164 -23.86 7.78 17.35
N ASN A 165 -23.94 9.08 17.08
CA ASN A 165 -22.87 9.84 16.43
C ASN A 165 -21.55 9.80 17.22
N ARG A 166 -21.64 9.93 18.55
CA ARG A 166 -20.48 9.79 19.43
C ARG A 166 -19.88 8.39 19.34
N ASN A 167 -20.71 7.35 19.41
CA ASN A 167 -20.26 5.96 19.32
C ASN A 167 -19.64 5.66 17.97
N VAL A 168 -20.24 6.09 16.86
CA VAL A 168 -19.68 5.94 15.50
C VAL A 168 -18.32 6.64 15.39
N THR A 169 -18.18 7.83 15.96
CA THR A 169 -16.89 8.55 15.96
C THR A 169 -15.83 7.80 16.77
N ILE A 170 -16.18 7.31 17.97
CA ILE A 170 -15.26 6.53 18.81
C ILE A 170 -14.87 5.22 18.12
N VAL A 171 -15.85 4.49 17.57
CA VAL A 171 -15.61 3.25 16.83
C VAL A 171 -14.70 3.51 15.63
N GLY A 172 -14.95 4.56 14.85
CA GLY A 172 -14.10 4.93 13.71
C GLY A 172 -12.65 5.23 14.13
N LEU A 173 -12.46 5.91 15.26
CA LEU A 173 -11.12 6.18 15.81
C LEU A 173 -10.42 4.90 16.28
N VAL A 174 -11.13 4.03 17.00
CA VAL A 174 -10.60 2.76 17.51
C VAL A 174 -10.24 1.83 16.34
N VAL A 175 -11.13 1.66 15.37
CA VAL A 175 -10.89 0.84 14.18
C VAL A 175 -9.67 1.35 13.42
N THR A 176 -9.54 2.67 13.25
CA THR A 176 -8.37 3.21 12.54
C THR A 176 -7.07 3.04 13.32
N ALA A 177 -7.10 3.23 14.64
CA ALA A 177 -5.93 2.97 15.49
C ALA A 177 -5.50 1.49 15.41
N ILE A 178 -6.46 0.57 15.41
CA ILE A 178 -6.20 -0.86 15.22
C ILE A 178 -5.57 -1.12 13.85
N ILE A 179 -6.07 -0.49 12.77
CA ILE A 179 -5.49 -0.61 11.42
C ILE A 179 -4.04 -0.10 11.41
N ILE A 180 -3.75 1.05 12.02
CA ILE A 180 -2.37 1.58 12.08
C ILE A 180 -1.46 0.65 12.86
N ILE A 181 -1.90 0.14 14.02
CA ILE A 181 -1.13 -0.81 14.83
C ILE A 181 -0.88 -2.10 14.03
N ALA A 182 -1.90 -2.61 13.34
CA ALA A 182 -1.78 -3.79 12.49
C ALA A 182 -0.80 -3.56 11.33
N VAL A 183 -0.82 -2.38 10.69
CA VAL A 183 0.13 -2.00 9.64
C VAL A 183 1.56 -1.97 10.21
N ILE A 184 1.80 -1.31 11.34
CA ILE A 184 3.12 -1.23 11.97
C ILE A 184 3.62 -2.61 12.39
N ALA A 185 2.75 -3.45 12.97
CA ALA A 185 3.09 -4.82 13.34
C ALA A 185 3.43 -5.66 12.11
N PHE A 186 2.65 -5.53 11.03
CA PHE A 186 2.89 -6.25 9.78
C PHE A 186 4.22 -5.85 9.13
N MET A 187 4.57 -4.56 9.15
CA MET A 187 5.84 -4.04 8.62
C MET A 187 7.07 -4.71 9.23
N GLY A 188 7.05 -4.92 10.55
CA GLY A 188 8.16 -5.54 11.29
C GLY A 188 8.03 -7.06 11.44
N SER A 189 7.03 -7.68 10.81
CA SER A 189 6.80 -9.11 10.92
C SER A 189 7.58 -9.92 9.90
N GLY A 190 7.76 -11.21 10.20
CA GLY A 190 8.37 -12.19 9.31
C GLY A 190 9.79 -12.57 9.70
N SER A 191 10.22 -13.73 9.21
CA SER A 191 11.56 -14.27 9.40
C SER A 191 11.95 -15.11 8.19
N VAL A 192 13.25 -15.28 7.96
CA VAL A 192 13.77 -16.30 7.07
C VAL A 192 14.17 -17.50 7.93
N SER A 193 13.66 -18.68 7.62
CA SER A 193 14.03 -19.93 8.26
C SER A 193 14.60 -20.87 7.22
N VAL A 194 15.81 -21.35 7.48
CA VAL A 194 16.51 -22.31 6.62
C VAL A 194 16.65 -23.61 7.40
N THR A 195 16.34 -24.74 6.76
CA THR A 195 16.53 -26.07 7.32
C THR A 195 17.21 -26.94 6.29
N LEU A 196 18.34 -27.52 6.66
CA LEU A 196 19.08 -28.51 5.87
C LEU A 196 18.63 -29.90 6.32
N GLY A 197 17.53 -30.38 5.72
CA GLY A 197 16.95 -31.68 5.96
C GLY A 197 17.87 -32.81 5.49
N ASP A 198 17.40 -34.06 5.61
CA ASP A 198 18.17 -35.23 5.19
C ASP A 198 18.33 -35.28 3.66
N ASP A 199 17.27 -34.94 2.92
CA ASP A 199 17.22 -35.03 1.45
C ASP A 199 16.99 -33.67 0.73
N ASP A 200 16.62 -32.63 1.47
CA ASP A 200 16.26 -31.32 0.90
C ASP A 200 16.78 -30.10 1.68
N LEU A 201 16.95 -29.00 0.94
CA LEU A 201 17.07 -27.64 1.46
C LEU A 201 15.67 -27.02 1.54
N GLN A 202 15.26 -26.58 2.73
CA GLN A 202 13.99 -25.89 2.95
C GLN A 202 14.24 -24.44 3.35
N VAL A 203 13.73 -23.50 2.56
CA VAL A 203 13.77 -22.07 2.84
C VAL A 203 12.36 -21.53 2.97
N LYS A 204 12.01 -21.08 4.17
CA LYS A 204 10.68 -20.59 4.52
C LYS A 204 10.73 -19.14 4.94
N ALA A 205 9.99 -18.31 4.24
CA ALA A 205 9.75 -16.91 4.53
C ALA A 205 8.34 -16.52 4.09
N PRO A 206 7.78 -15.39 4.58
CA PRO A 206 6.49 -14.91 4.14
C PRO A 206 6.40 -14.81 2.60
N LEU A 207 5.44 -15.50 2.00
CA LEU A 207 5.23 -15.55 0.55
C LEU A 207 6.42 -16.12 -0.27
N ALA A 208 7.34 -16.82 0.39
CA ALA A 208 8.41 -17.61 -0.24
C ALA A 208 8.71 -18.86 0.60
N ASN A 209 8.03 -19.96 0.27
CA ASN A 209 8.35 -21.29 0.78
C ASN A 209 8.89 -22.09 -0.39
N VAL A 210 10.17 -22.48 -0.32
CA VAL A 210 10.87 -23.20 -1.38
C VAL A 210 11.59 -24.38 -0.74
N ASP A 211 11.26 -25.58 -1.22
CA ASP A 211 11.93 -26.82 -0.84
C ASP A 211 12.65 -27.33 -2.08
N VAL A 212 13.97 -27.59 -1.97
CA VAL A 212 14.85 -27.99 -3.07
C VAL A 212 15.55 -29.29 -2.70
N PRO A 213 15.19 -30.43 -3.32
CA PRO A 213 15.92 -31.68 -3.14
C PRO A 213 17.40 -31.51 -3.52
N TYR A 214 18.33 -32.10 -2.76
CA TYR A 214 19.76 -31.93 -3.05
C TYR A 214 20.17 -32.42 -4.45
N GLN A 215 19.56 -33.50 -4.91
CA GLN A 215 19.73 -34.03 -6.27
C GLN A 215 19.32 -33.06 -7.40
N ASP A 216 18.45 -32.09 -7.12
CA ASP A 216 18.00 -31.09 -8.10
C ASP A 216 18.91 -29.86 -8.14
N ILE A 217 19.87 -29.75 -7.20
CA ILE A 217 20.82 -28.63 -7.13
C ILE A 217 21.93 -28.83 -8.15
N GLU A 218 22.06 -27.87 -9.06
CA GLU A 218 23.10 -27.83 -10.09
C GLU A 218 24.37 -27.12 -9.61
N SER A 219 24.20 -26.02 -8.86
CA SER A 219 25.31 -25.28 -8.24
C SER A 219 24.85 -24.47 -7.03
N VAL A 220 25.79 -24.19 -6.13
CA VAL A 220 25.61 -23.31 -4.98
C VAL A 220 26.75 -22.30 -4.95
N GLU A 221 26.44 -21.03 -4.77
CA GLU A 221 27.41 -19.93 -4.73
C GLU A 221 27.19 -19.03 -3.52
N TYR A 222 28.28 -18.52 -2.93
CA TYR A 222 28.24 -17.44 -1.97
C TYR A 222 28.59 -16.12 -2.67
N ARG A 223 27.71 -15.12 -2.58
CA ARG A 223 27.89 -13.82 -3.22
C ARG A 223 27.83 -12.71 -2.17
N GLU A 224 28.93 -11.99 -2.04
CA GLU A 224 28.99 -10.77 -1.24
C GLU A 224 28.31 -9.60 -1.97
N ASN A 225 27.59 -8.75 -1.25
CA ASN A 225 26.95 -7.55 -1.80
C ASN A 225 26.08 -7.81 -3.04
N PHE A 226 25.30 -8.89 -3.01
CA PHE A 226 24.47 -9.32 -4.13
C PHE A 226 23.35 -8.30 -4.45
N ASP A 227 23.21 -7.92 -5.72
CA ASP A 227 22.11 -7.08 -6.17
C ASP A 227 20.83 -7.91 -6.38
N THR A 228 19.92 -7.80 -5.41
CA THR A 228 18.63 -8.49 -5.45
C THR A 228 17.66 -7.93 -6.50
N GLY A 229 17.98 -6.82 -7.15
CA GLY A 229 17.11 -6.24 -8.17
C GLY A 229 15.77 -5.73 -7.61
N ARG A 230 14.67 -6.07 -8.27
CA ARG A 230 13.32 -5.56 -7.97
C ARG A 230 12.38 -6.68 -7.51
N ARG A 231 11.54 -6.39 -6.52
CA ARG A 231 10.42 -7.26 -6.12
C ARG A 231 9.25 -7.09 -7.10
N ILE A 232 8.77 -8.21 -7.63
CA ILE A 232 7.62 -8.32 -8.56
C ILE A 232 6.43 -9.08 -7.93
N GLY A 233 6.56 -9.41 -6.65
CA GLY A 233 5.49 -10.01 -5.86
C GLY A 233 6.04 -10.62 -4.58
N GLY A 234 5.32 -10.49 -3.47
CA GLY A 234 5.74 -11.06 -2.19
C GLY A 234 5.67 -10.08 -1.03
N PHE A 235 6.45 -10.36 0.02
CA PHE A 235 6.49 -9.61 1.25
C PHE A 235 7.64 -8.59 1.27
N GLY A 236 7.36 -7.40 1.80
CA GLY A 236 8.34 -6.32 1.91
C GLY A 236 8.22 -5.59 3.25
N GLY A 237 8.87 -6.15 4.27
CA GLY A 237 8.93 -5.57 5.61
C GLY A 237 10.08 -4.56 5.77
N THR A 238 10.34 -4.18 7.02
CA THR A 238 11.52 -3.37 7.38
C THR A 238 12.77 -4.22 7.52
N GLU A 239 12.64 -5.44 8.03
CA GLU A 239 13.77 -6.34 8.31
C GLU A 239 13.98 -7.36 7.20
N ILE A 240 12.90 -7.88 6.62
CA ILE A 240 12.97 -8.94 5.60
C ILE A 240 12.25 -8.57 4.31
N CYS A 241 12.69 -9.19 3.22
CA CYS A 241 12.07 -9.12 1.90
C CYS A 241 12.07 -10.52 1.28
N SER A 242 10.93 -10.96 0.79
CA SER A 242 10.79 -12.32 0.28
C SER A 242 9.71 -12.43 -0.79
N GLY A 243 9.85 -13.40 -1.69
CA GLY A 243 8.88 -13.68 -2.76
C GLY A 243 9.55 -13.81 -4.12
N ASN A 244 8.90 -13.25 -5.14
CA ASN A 244 9.37 -13.21 -6.53
C ASN A 244 10.15 -11.93 -6.78
N PHE A 245 11.35 -12.09 -7.34
CA PHE A 245 12.26 -11.00 -7.66
C PHE A 245 12.73 -11.11 -9.10
N GLN A 246 13.24 -9.99 -9.61
CA GLN A 246 13.81 -9.89 -10.93
C GLN A 246 15.08 -9.05 -10.92
N ASN A 247 16.15 -9.57 -11.52
CA ASN A 247 17.38 -8.83 -11.79
C ASN A 247 17.90 -9.15 -13.21
N ASP A 248 18.95 -8.45 -13.64
CA ASP A 248 19.50 -8.59 -14.99
C ASP A 248 20.27 -9.91 -15.19
N GLU A 249 20.77 -10.52 -14.11
CA GLU A 249 21.58 -11.75 -14.15
C GLU A 249 20.71 -13.00 -14.28
N PHE A 250 19.68 -13.12 -13.45
CA PHE A 250 18.86 -14.34 -13.33
C PHE A 250 17.50 -14.22 -14.03
N GLY A 251 17.11 -13.02 -14.46
CA GLY A 251 15.71 -12.77 -14.80
C GLY A 251 14.86 -12.95 -13.56
N LYS A 252 13.82 -13.79 -13.63
CA LYS A 252 12.91 -14.03 -12.50
C LYS A 252 13.41 -15.14 -11.58
N TYR A 253 13.40 -14.90 -10.28
CA TYR A 253 13.88 -15.85 -9.30
C TYR A 253 13.18 -15.68 -7.94
N LYS A 254 13.42 -16.61 -7.01
CA LYS A 254 12.90 -16.56 -5.64
C LYS A 254 13.91 -15.92 -4.69
N LEU A 255 13.44 -15.02 -3.83
CA LEU A 255 14.25 -14.43 -2.77
C LEU A 255 13.63 -14.71 -1.38
N ALA A 256 14.47 -14.98 -0.40
CA ALA A 256 14.15 -14.91 1.02
C ALA A 256 15.31 -14.28 1.78
N SER A 257 15.23 -13.00 2.13
CA SER A 257 16.39 -12.23 2.59
C SER A 257 16.08 -11.30 3.75
N HIS A 258 17.00 -11.23 4.71
CA HIS A 258 17.19 -10.16 5.66
C HIS A 258 17.85 -8.96 4.98
N THR A 259 17.16 -7.82 4.99
CA THR A 259 17.54 -6.59 4.28
C THR A 259 18.79 -5.90 4.83
N SER A 260 19.19 -6.24 6.05
CA SER A 260 20.41 -5.76 6.72
C SER A 260 21.68 -6.52 6.30
N VAL A 261 21.53 -7.71 5.71
CA VAL A 261 22.64 -8.58 5.31
C VAL A 261 22.80 -8.52 3.79
N PRO A 262 23.93 -8.01 3.27
CA PRO A 262 24.13 -7.85 1.83
C PRO A 262 24.53 -9.15 1.13
N ASP A 263 25.04 -10.13 1.88
CA ASP A 263 25.54 -11.38 1.35
C ASP A 263 24.42 -12.39 1.17
N HIS A 264 24.54 -13.23 0.15
CA HIS A 264 23.50 -14.18 -0.23
C HIS A 264 24.11 -15.52 -0.67
N ILE A 265 23.40 -16.59 -0.33
CA ILE A 265 23.57 -17.92 -0.92
C ILE A 265 22.67 -17.98 -2.15
N ILE A 266 23.26 -18.31 -3.30
CA ILE A 266 22.56 -18.52 -4.56
C ILE A 266 22.55 -20.02 -4.85
N VAL A 267 21.36 -20.58 -5.04
CA VAL A 267 21.16 -21.99 -5.39
C VAL A 267 20.54 -22.03 -6.79
N HIS A 268 21.28 -22.62 -7.72
CA HIS A 268 20.78 -22.98 -9.04
C HIS A 268 20.26 -24.41 -8.97
N TYR A 269 19.00 -24.61 -9.34
CA TYR A 269 18.37 -25.92 -9.33
C TYR A 269 17.41 -26.05 -10.52
N SER A 270 16.96 -27.26 -10.80
CA SER A 270 16.09 -27.56 -11.95
C SER A 270 14.82 -26.70 -12.04
N GLY A 271 14.33 -26.18 -10.91
CA GLY A 271 13.17 -25.29 -10.80
C GLY A 271 13.45 -23.79 -10.93
N GLY A 272 14.72 -23.37 -11.06
CA GLY A 272 15.14 -21.98 -11.26
C GLY A 272 16.25 -21.55 -10.30
N VAL A 273 16.22 -20.28 -9.89
CA VAL A 273 17.20 -19.71 -8.96
C VAL A 273 16.52 -19.33 -7.65
N LEU A 274 17.15 -19.70 -6.54
CA LEU A 274 16.79 -19.28 -5.19
C LEU A 274 17.98 -18.52 -4.61
N ALA A 275 17.74 -17.28 -4.18
CA ALA A 275 18.69 -16.54 -3.37
C ALA A 275 18.15 -16.36 -1.96
N PHE A 276 18.99 -16.59 -0.95
CA PHE A 276 18.59 -16.36 0.44
C PHE A 276 19.76 -15.99 1.33
N ASN A 277 19.46 -15.44 2.49
CA ASN A 277 20.42 -15.23 3.55
C ASN A 277 19.77 -15.38 4.92
N LEU A 278 20.57 -15.31 5.98
CA LEU A 278 20.13 -15.37 7.36
C LEU A 278 20.30 -14.00 8.02
N ASP A 279 19.99 -13.94 9.32
CA ASP A 279 20.01 -12.72 10.14
C ASP A 279 21.40 -12.08 10.29
N THR A 280 22.48 -12.83 10.07
CA THR A 280 23.86 -12.33 10.07
C THR A 280 24.68 -12.86 8.88
N ALA A 281 25.75 -12.14 8.53
CA ALA A 281 26.69 -12.59 7.50
C ALA A 281 27.39 -13.90 7.91
N GLU A 282 27.77 -14.02 9.19
CA GLU A 282 28.39 -15.23 9.72
C GLU A 282 27.46 -16.45 9.63
N ASN A 283 26.19 -16.31 10.01
CA ASN A 283 25.21 -17.40 9.92
C ASN A 283 24.96 -17.78 8.44
N THR A 284 24.94 -16.79 7.56
CA THR A 284 24.80 -17.00 6.11
C THR A 284 26.00 -17.79 5.57
N GLN A 285 27.23 -17.42 5.94
CA GLN A 285 28.42 -18.13 5.50
C GLN A 285 28.50 -19.56 6.07
N GLN A 286 28.19 -19.75 7.35
CA GLN A 286 28.16 -21.09 7.97
C GLN A 286 27.13 -22.00 7.28
N THR A 287 25.95 -21.47 6.97
CA THR A 287 24.90 -22.24 6.27
C THR A 287 25.32 -22.61 4.85
N TYR A 288 26.05 -21.74 4.16
CA TYR A 288 26.63 -22.04 2.85
C TYR A 288 27.63 -23.20 2.91
N GLU A 289 28.56 -23.17 3.86
CA GLU A 289 29.54 -24.24 4.06
C GLU A 289 28.88 -25.58 4.39
N GLU A 290 27.84 -25.58 5.24
CA GLU A 290 27.09 -26.79 5.55
C GLU A 290 26.32 -27.30 4.32
N LEU A 291 25.64 -26.43 3.56
CA LEU A 291 24.90 -26.80 2.36
C LEU A 291 25.82 -27.42 1.30
N LEU A 292 27.01 -26.85 1.07
CA LEU A 292 28.00 -27.42 0.15
C LEU A 292 28.40 -28.85 0.54
N SER A 293 28.51 -29.13 1.85
CA SER A 293 28.86 -30.47 2.33
C SER A 293 27.77 -31.51 2.03
N ARG A 294 26.49 -31.12 2.06
CA ARG A 294 25.35 -32.00 1.75
C ARG A 294 25.26 -32.29 0.24
N VAL A 295 25.37 -31.26 -0.59
CA VAL A 295 25.30 -31.38 -2.06
C VAL A 295 26.48 -32.20 -2.60
N SER A 296 27.68 -32.00 -2.06
CA SER A 296 28.87 -32.77 -2.48
C SER A 296 28.80 -34.25 -2.10
N TYR A 297 28.07 -34.60 -1.03
CA TYR A 297 27.93 -35.97 -0.57
C TYR A 297 26.91 -36.78 -1.39
N ASP A 298 25.84 -36.14 -1.86
CA ASP A 298 24.78 -36.81 -2.62
C ASP A 298 25.18 -37.07 -4.08
N GLY A 299 25.97 -36.17 -4.70
CA GLY A 299 26.56 -36.40 -6.03
C GLY A 299 27.60 -37.52 -6.11
N ALA A 300 27.95 -38.15 -4.98
CA ALA A 300 28.86 -39.29 -4.90
C ALA A 300 28.14 -40.66 -4.79
N ARG A 301 26.80 -40.69 -4.79
CA ARG A 301 25.96 -41.90 -4.84
C ARG A 301 25.41 -42.14 -6.25
#